data_AF-A0A531KXA9-F1
#
_entry.id   AF-A0A531KXA9-F1
#
_cell.length_a   1.000
_cell.length_b   1.000
_cell.length_c   1.000
_cell.angle_alpha   90.00
_cell.angle_beta   90.00
_cell.angle_gamma   90.00
#
_symmetry.space_group_name_H-M   'P 1'
#
loop_
_entity.id
_entity.type
_entity.pdbx_description
1 polymer ?
#
loop_
_entity_poly.entity_id
_entity_poly.type
_entity_poly.pdbx_seq_one_letter_code
_entity_poly.pdbx_strand_id
1 'polypeptide(L)'
;RGVIRAAGLWSLAVALLFSLSYWLAGDAIVSLLTDQQAIRETAARFLPYVVILPIASFAGFLLDGVFIGALRTRELRNSMFLSTVVFLGTAYFLQASLGNHGLWIAMIAFMLFRAGALGSYLGRILRA
;
A
#
# COMPACT_ATOMS: atom_id res chain seq x y z
N ARG A 1 19.80 -13.11 -2.16
CA ARG A 1 18.77 -13.33 -3.22
C ARG A 1 17.66 -14.30 -2.78
N GLY A 2 17.98 -15.49 -2.26
CA GLY A 2 16.97 -16.45 -1.78
C GLY A 2 16.05 -15.91 -0.68
N VAL A 3 16.62 -15.24 0.33
CA VAL A 3 15.85 -14.65 1.45
C VAL A 3 14.79 -13.64 0.98
N ILE A 4 15.14 -12.75 0.05
CA ILE A 4 14.21 -11.73 -0.48
C ILE A 4 13.06 -12.39 -1.25
N ARG A 5 13.33 -13.48 -1.99
CA ARG A 5 12.28 -14.23 -2.69
C ARG A 5 11.33 -14.94 -1.72
N ALA A 6 11.89 -15.60 -0.70
CA ALA A 6 11.09 -16.27 0.33
C ALA A 6 10.23 -15.27 1.11
N ALA A 7 10.82 -14.15 1.54
CA ALA A 7 10.08 -13.08 2.21
C ALA A 7 9.02 -12.48 1.29
N GLY A 8 9.32 -12.26 0.01
CA GLY A 8 8.34 -11.79 -0.97
C GLY A 8 7.15 -12.73 -1.16
N LEU A 9 7.38 -14.05 -1.20
CA LEU A 9 6.31 -15.03 -1.30
C LEU A 9 5.41 -15.00 -0.05
N TRP A 10 6.00 -14.97 1.14
CA TRP A 10 5.24 -14.92 2.40
C TRP A 10 4.49 -13.59 2.56
N SER A 11 5.11 -12.46 2.23
CA SER A 11 4.45 -11.15 2.24
C SER A 11 3.27 -11.10 1.27
N LEU A 12 3.41 -11.67 0.07
CA LEU A 12 2.31 -11.77 -0.90
C LEU A 12 1.20 -12.69 -0.39
N ALA A 13 1.54 -13.85 0.18
CA ALA A 13 0.56 -14.79 0.73
C ALA A 13 -0.26 -14.14 1.86
N VAL A 14 0.41 -13.43 2.78
CA VAL A 14 -0.24 -12.70 3.87
C VAL A 14 -1.10 -11.55 3.32
N ALA A 15 -0.62 -10.80 2.33
CA ALA A 15 -1.38 -9.73 1.70
C ALA A 15 -2.65 -10.26 1.01
N LEU A 16 -2.56 -11.38 0.30
CA LEU A 16 -3.71 -12.04 -0.31
C LEU A 16 -4.69 -12.55 0.76
N LEU A 17 -4.19 -13.12 1.85
CA LEU A 17 -5.03 -13.56 2.96
C LEU A 17 -5.82 -12.39 3.57
N PHE A 18 -5.16 -11.28 3.89
CA PHE A 18 -5.85 -10.09 4.41
C PHE A 18 -6.87 -9.52 3.42
N SER A 19 -6.50 -9.46 2.14
CA SER A 19 -7.40 -8.98 1.09
C SER A 19 -8.64 -9.87 0.97
N LEU A 20 -8.45 -11.19 1.02
CA LEU A 20 -9.54 -12.15 1.03
C LEU A 20 -10.41 -12.02 2.27
N SER A 21 -9.81 -11.83 3.45
CA SER A 21 -10.54 -11.59 4.69
C SER A 21 -11.39 -10.31 4.62
N TYR A 22 -10.84 -9.20 4.11
CA TYR A 22 -11.61 -7.97 3.92
C TYR A 22 -12.72 -8.13 2.88
N TRP A 23 -12.48 -8.91 1.83
CA TRP A 23 -13.49 -9.14 0.80
C TRP A 23 -14.68 -9.98 1.33
N LEU A 24 -14.41 -11.02 2.12
CA LEU A 24 -15.43 -11.92 2.66
C LEU A 24 -16.12 -11.38 3.91
N ALA A 25 -15.38 -10.71 4.79
CA ALA A 25 -15.83 -10.33 6.12
C ALA A 25 -15.87 -8.80 6.35
N GLY A 26 -15.55 -7.98 5.35
CA GLY A 26 -15.43 -6.53 5.50
C GLY A 26 -16.67 -5.86 6.10
N ASP A 27 -17.85 -6.19 5.61
CA ASP A 27 -19.11 -5.63 6.16
C ASP A 27 -19.37 -6.08 7.61
N ALA A 28 -19.00 -7.33 7.95
CA ALA A 28 -19.12 -7.83 9.33
C ALA A 28 -18.11 -7.17 10.27
N ILE A 29 -16.90 -6.89 9.79
CA ILE A 29 -15.90 -6.12 10.54
C ILE A 29 -16.41 -4.70 10.78
N VAL A 30 -16.94 -4.05 9.75
CA VAL A 30 -17.52 -2.70 9.87
C VAL A 30 -18.70 -2.67 10.84
N SER A 31 -19.55 -3.69 10.82
CA SER A 31 -20.70 -3.77 11.74
C SER A 31 -20.29 -3.95 13.20
N LEU A 32 -19.18 -4.62 13.47
CA LEU A 32 -18.61 -4.74 14.81
C LEU A 32 -18.00 -3.41 15.34
N LEU A 33 -17.58 -2.53 14.44
CA LEU A 33 -16.91 -1.27 14.81
C LEU A 33 -17.89 -0.11 15.07
N THR A 34 -19.07 -0.14 14.44
CA THR A 34 -20.05 0.94 14.59
C THR A 34 -21.46 0.46 14.30
N ASP A 35 -22.44 1.00 15.04
CA ASP A 35 -23.87 0.80 14.79
C ASP A 35 -24.49 1.91 13.93
N GLN A 36 -23.72 2.96 13.60
CA GLN A 36 -24.24 4.10 12.86
C GLN A 36 -24.37 3.77 11.37
N GLN A 37 -25.62 3.67 10.89
CA GLN A 37 -25.93 3.27 9.52
C GLN A 37 -25.22 4.12 8.45
N ALA A 38 -25.18 5.45 8.62
CA ALA A 38 -24.50 6.35 7.69
C ALA A 38 -22.99 6.04 7.53
N ILE A 39 -22.33 5.61 8.61
CA ILE A 39 -20.91 5.21 8.55
C ILE A 39 -20.77 3.87 7.84
N ARG A 40 -21.65 2.90 8.12
CA ARG A 40 -21.62 1.58 7.48
C ARG A 40 -21.79 1.68 5.96
N GLU A 41 -22.76 2.47 5.48
CA GLU A 41 -22.98 2.68 4.06
C GLU A 41 -21.77 3.34 3.38
N THR A 42 -21.15 4.30 4.05
CA THR A 42 -19.94 4.95 3.56
C THR A 42 -18.76 3.97 3.52
N ALA A 43 -18.57 3.16 4.56
CA ALA A 43 -17.51 2.18 4.64
C ALA A 43 -17.67 1.09 3.56
N ALA A 44 -18.88 0.56 3.36
CA ALA A 44 -19.18 -0.41 2.32
C ALA A 44 -18.82 0.13 0.93
N ARG A 45 -19.09 1.42 0.65
CA ARG A 45 -18.72 2.06 -0.62
C ARG A 45 -17.20 2.08 -0.86
N PHE A 46 -16.39 2.25 0.18
CA PHE A 46 -14.92 2.32 0.06
C PHE A 46 -14.21 1.00 0.36
N LEU A 47 -14.93 -0.04 0.78
CA LEU A 47 -14.39 -1.36 1.09
C LEU A 47 -13.57 -1.98 -0.05
N PRO A 48 -13.92 -1.83 -1.34
CA PRO A 48 -13.09 -2.35 -2.43
C PRO A 48 -11.65 -1.82 -2.42
N TYR A 49 -11.42 -0.56 -2.02
CA TYR A 49 -10.07 -0.01 -1.92
C TYR A 49 -9.30 -0.63 -0.75
N VAL A 50 -9.97 -0.87 0.38
CA VAL A 50 -9.39 -1.55 1.54
C VAL A 50 -8.98 -2.98 1.19
N VAL A 51 -9.77 -3.68 0.37
CA VAL A 51 -9.44 -5.02 -0.14
C VAL A 51 -8.19 -5.00 -1.02
N ILE A 52 -7.99 -3.98 -1.85
CA ILE A 52 -6.85 -3.89 -2.77
C ILE A 52 -5.56 -3.45 -2.05
N LEU A 53 -5.70 -2.67 -0.97
CA LEU A 53 -4.57 -1.99 -0.32
C LEU A 53 -3.44 -2.93 0.17
N PRO A 54 -3.70 -4.11 0.77
CA PRO A 54 -2.65 -5.03 1.16
C PRO A 54 -1.81 -5.50 -0.04
N ILE A 55 -2.45 -5.81 -1.17
CA ILE A 55 -1.77 -6.24 -2.41
C ILE A 55 -0.99 -5.07 -3.02
N ALA A 56 -1.51 -3.85 -2.96
CA ALA A 56 -0.80 -2.69 -3.48
C ALA A 56 0.44 -2.31 -2.63
N SER A 57 0.43 -2.62 -1.34
CA SER A 57 1.42 -2.13 -0.37
C SER A 57 2.48 -3.14 0.05
N PHE A 58 2.25 -4.46 -0.09
CA PHE A 58 3.17 -5.48 0.46
C PHE A 58 4.61 -5.33 -0.06
N ALA A 59 4.79 -5.05 -1.35
CA ALA A 59 6.11 -4.91 -1.95
C ALA A 59 6.85 -3.69 -1.39
N GLY A 60 6.15 -2.58 -1.13
CA GLY A 60 6.70 -1.40 -0.50
C GLY A 60 7.20 -1.69 0.92
N PHE A 61 6.37 -2.32 1.75
CA PHE A 61 6.74 -2.65 3.13
C PHE A 61 7.88 -3.69 3.21
N LEU A 62 7.88 -4.69 2.33
CA LEU A 62 8.98 -5.65 2.24
C LEU A 62 10.30 -4.96 1.92
N LEU A 63 10.30 -4.10 0.90
CA LEU A 63 11.50 -3.39 0.47
C LEU A 63 11.97 -2.40 1.53
N ASP A 64 11.06 -1.71 2.24
CA ASP A 64 11.44 -0.86 3.36
C ASP A 64 12.25 -1.64 4.41
N GLY A 65 11.80 -2.85 4.79
CA GLY A 65 12.54 -3.73 5.70
C GLY A 65 13.94 -4.10 5.19
N VAL A 66 14.07 -4.42 3.89
CA VAL A 66 15.37 -4.74 3.27
C VAL A 66 16.32 -3.54 3.30
N PHE A 67 15.83 -2.35 2.95
CA PHE A 67 16.66 -1.14 2.88
C PHE A 67 17.03 -0.61 4.26
N ILE A 68 16.13 -0.69 5.23
CA ILE A 68 16.41 -0.39 6.63
C ILE A 68 17.48 -1.34 7.16
N GLY A 69 17.32 -2.65 6.94
CA GLY A 69 18.30 -3.66 7.37
C GLY A 69 19.67 -3.49 6.71
N ALA A 70 19.71 -3.02 5.47
CA ALA A 70 20.96 -2.71 4.75
C ALA A 70 21.55 -1.32 5.09
N LEU A 71 20.95 -0.58 6.02
CA LEU A 71 21.35 0.79 6.42
C LEU A 71 21.43 1.77 5.22
N ARG A 72 20.59 1.55 4.20
CA ARG A 72 20.51 2.38 2.98
C ARG A 72 19.48 3.51 3.14
N THR A 73 19.71 4.36 4.13
CA THR A 73 18.77 5.44 4.51
C THR A 73 18.59 6.50 3.40
N ARG A 74 19.63 6.74 2.59
CA ARG A 74 19.57 7.74 1.51
C ARG A 74 18.55 7.35 0.43
N GLU A 75 18.58 6.09 0.01
CA GLU A 75 17.66 5.54 -0.99
C GLU A 75 16.23 5.49 -0.45
N LEU A 76 16.05 5.07 0.80
CA LEU A 76 14.74 5.05 1.45
C LEU A 76 14.13 6.45 1.53
N ARG A 77 14.91 7.45 2.00
CA ARG A 77 14.47 8.84 2.07
C ARG A 77 14.07 9.39 0.71
N ASN A 78 14.90 9.20 -0.31
CA ASN A 78 14.64 9.72 -1.64
C ASN A 78 13.38 9.08 -2.26
N SER A 79 13.21 7.76 -2.11
CA SER A 79 12.01 7.06 -2.57
C SER A 79 10.75 7.58 -1.88
N MET A 80 10.79 7.77 -0.55
CA MET A 80 9.68 8.34 0.21
C MET A 80 9.33 9.75 -0.27
N PHE A 81 10.33 10.62 -0.43
CA PHE A 81 10.12 11.99 -0.89
C PHE A 81 9.46 12.05 -2.28
N LEU A 82 9.97 11.30 -3.26
CA LEU A 82 9.33 11.24 -4.58
C LEU A 82 7.91 10.68 -4.48
N SER A 83 7.69 9.63 -3.68
CA SER A 83 6.36 9.05 -3.49
C SER A 83 5.38 10.05 -2.90
N THR A 84 5.80 10.84 -1.90
CA THR A 84 4.97 11.90 -1.31
C THR A 84 4.62 12.97 -2.33
N VAL A 85 5.55 13.38 -3.19
CA VAL A 85 5.25 14.33 -4.29
C VAL A 85 4.21 13.76 -5.24
N VAL A 86 4.33 12.49 -5.61
CA VAL A 86 3.34 11.78 -6.44
C VAL A 86 1.99 11.71 -5.73
N PHE A 87 1.97 11.40 -4.43
CA PHE A 87 0.74 11.37 -3.63
C PHE A 87 0.07 12.75 -3.60
N LEU A 88 0.79 13.82 -3.29
CA LEU A 88 0.23 15.16 -3.21
C LEU A 88 -0.32 15.62 -4.57
N GLY A 89 0.42 15.39 -5.65
CA GLY A 89 -0.04 15.71 -7.00
C GLY A 89 -1.30 14.93 -7.36
N THR A 90 -1.27 13.60 -7.23
CA THR A 90 -2.43 12.75 -7.55
C THR A 90 -3.62 13.03 -6.65
N ALA A 91 -3.43 13.21 -5.35
CA ALA A 91 -4.48 13.55 -4.41
C ALA A 91 -5.12 14.89 -4.77
N TYR A 92 -4.33 15.94 -5.05
CA TYR A 92 -4.86 17.25 -5.39
C TYR A 92 -5.77 17.20 -6.65
N PHE A 93 -5.31 16.55 -7.71
CA PHE A 93 -6.09 16.46 -8.96
C PHE A 93 -7.28 15.52 -8.85
N LEU A 94 -7.10 14.31 -8.28
CA LEU A 94 -8.17 13.31 -8.24
C LEU A 94 -9.20 13.62 -7.15
N GLN A 95 -8.84 14.28 -6.06
CA GLN A 95 -9.82 14.71 -5.05
C GLN A 95 -10.80 15.72 -5.65
N ALA A 96 -10.33 16.66 -6.48
CA ALA A 96 -11.19 17.64 -7.11
C ALA A 96 -12.24 17.01 -8.03
N SER A 97 -11.89 15.94 -8.75
CA SER A 97 -12.79 15.28 -9.71
C SER A 97 -13.60 14.10 -9.13
N LEU A 98 -13.04 13.35 -8.18
CA LEU A 98 -13.58 12.08 -7.68
C LEU A 98 -13.81 12.07 -6.16
N GLY A 99 -13.54 13.18 -5.46
CA GLY A 99 -13.65 13.26 -4.01
C GLY A 99 -12.82 12.19 -3.30
N ASN A 100 -13.44 11.47 -2.35
CA ASN A 100 -12.76 10.43 -1.56
C ASN A 100 -12.30 9.23 -2.40
N HIS A 101 -12.96 8.91 -3.52
CA HIS A 101 -12.46 7.88 -4.44
C HIS A 101 -11.08 8.28 -4.99
N GLY A 102 -10.91 9.57 -5.27
CA GLY A 102 -9.64 10.12 -5.73
C GLY A 102 -8.54 9.99 -4.69
N LEU A 103 -8.84 10.21 -3.42
CA LEU A 103 -7.87 10.04 -2.32
C LEU A 103 -7.46 8.58 -2.14
N TRP A 104 -8.38 7.63 -2.25
CA TRP A 104 -8.06 6.20 -2.20
C TRP A 104 -7.17 5.77 -3.36
N ILE A 105 -7.46 6.25 -4.58
CA ILE A 105 -6.63 5.98 -5.75
C ILE A 105 -5.24 6.61 -5.57
N ALA A 106 -5.15 7.85 -5.07
CA ALA A 106 -3.89 8.49 -4.77
C ALA A 106 -3.07 7.70 -3.73
N MET A 107 -3.73 7.15 -2.69
CA MET A 107 -3.09 6.29 -1.71
C MET A 107 -2.54 5.00 -2.33
N ILE A 108 -3.31 4.34 -3.20
CA ILE A 108 -2.86 3.13 -3.91
C ILE A 108 -1.68 3.46 -4.84
N ALA A 109 -1.78 4.55 -5.59
CA ALA A 109 -0.71 5.02 -6.48
C ALA A 109 0.57 5.33 -5.69
N PHE A 110 0.45 5.96 -4.52
CA PHE A 110 1.56 6.18 -3.59
C PHE A 110 2.23 4.86 -3.19
N MET A 111 1.47 3.86 -2.76
CA MET A 111 2.02 2.56 -2.34
C MET A 111 2.76 1.85 -3.48
N LEU A 112 2.16 1.83 -4.67
CA LEU A 112 2.75 1.21 -5.86
C LEU A 112 4.01 1.95 -6.33
N PHE A 113 3.95 3.29 -6.38
CA PHE A 113 5.09 4.10 -6.78
C PHE A 113 6.26 3.94 -5.82
N ARG A 114 5.99 3.89 -4.51
CA ARG A 114 7.01 3.67 -3.48
C ARG A 114 7.68 2.32 -3.63
N ALA A 115 6.90 1.26 -3.87
CA ALA A 115 7.43 -0.08 -4.16
C ALA A 115 8.31 -0.08 -5.42
N GLY A 116 7.87 0.58 -6.50
CA GLY A 116 8.63 0.70 -7.75
C GLY A 116 9.91 1.52 -7.60
N ALA A 117 9.84 2.68 -6.95
CA ALA A 117 10.97 3.57 -6.71
C ALA A 117 12.05 2.85 -5.89
N LEU A 118 11.67 2.20 -4.79
CA LEU A 118 12.63 1.46 -3.95
C LEU A 118 13.14 0.19 -4.65
N GLY A 119 12.26 -0.48 -5.42
CA GLY A 119 12.62 -1.62 -6.25
C GLY A 119 13.68 -1.30 -7.31
N SER A 120 13.67 -0.08 -7.87
CA SER A 120 14.70 0.38 -8.82
C SER A 120 16.11 0.42 -8.19
N TYR A 121 16.21 0.67 -6.87
CA TYR A 121 17.47 0.67 -6.14
C TYR A 121 17.90 -0.74 -5.69
N LEU A 122 17.02 -1.74 -5.73
CA LEU A 122 17.31 -3.09 -5.24
C LEU A 122 18.51 -3.73 -5.96
N GLY A 123 18.67 -3.43 -7.25
CA GLY A 123 19.82 -3.88 -8.04
C GLY A 123 21.17 -3.36 -7.53
N ARG A 124 21.21 -2.27 -6.75
CA ARG A 124 22.44 -1.76 -6.12
C ARG A 124 22.81 -2.52 -4.86
N ILE A 125 21.82 -3.04 -4.13
CA ILE A 125 22.03 -3.91 -2.96
C ILE A 125 22.45 -5.31 -3.41
N LEU A 126 21.83 -5.85 -4.47
CA LEU A 126 22.12 -7.19 -4.97
C LEU A 126 23.47 -7.35 -5.70
N ARG A 127 24.17 -6.24 -5.95
CA ARG A 127 25.48 -6.17 -6.59
C ARG A 127 26.62 -5.83 -5.62
N ALA A 128 26.29 -5.34 -4.43
CA ALA A 128 27.24 -5.16 -3.33
C ALA A 128 27.39 -6.49 -2.59
#